data_AF-A0A9E1HBI8-F1
#
_entry.id   AF-A0A9E1HBI8-F1
#
_cell.length_a   1.000
_cell.length_b   1.000
_cell.length_c   1.000
_cell.angle_alpha   90.00
_cell.angle_beta   90.00
_cell.angle_gamma   90.00
#
_symmetry.space_group_name_H-M   'P 1'
#
loop_
_entity.id
_entity.type
_entity.pdbx_description
1 polymer ?
#
loop_
_entity_poly.entity_id
_entity_poly.type
_entity_poly.pdbx_seq_one_letter_code
_entity_poly.pdbx_strand_id
1 'polypeptide(L)'
;KSLNEAQAAYESAVLTAGITVAERQSIEAGKGSSLTQKQNEIAAANQRVKDAQAAVDAAQASVDKIKAQIDAVSNSTADTTAEEKAVLDAEKKNSEAQDSLTSAESAYTPVKSAYDTALSGLQSAQSAYDEAVAEYNAAKKAYNDETDATKKASKKDAMDAAELAMNKAKRQLDTAQSTFNTCQANLNKVQGSYDSAKSAATDSKNALSNANYNLSVKKLTGTNTAEANNLQAQLNTATAALTDANSALTSATNDQKKVTDKISGEVTIASAYKTMTDLQEEVAKLQAKSIGTEITSPISGTVTDIAVTAGTTVNANDVMMTIQPENKAYVLQFSVTENQA
;
A
#
# COMPACT_ATOMS: atom_id res chain seq x y z
N LYS A 1 -58.75 -6.17 -30.39
CA LYS A 1 -58.72 -5.77 -28.96
C LYS A 1 -59.96 -4.94 -28.70
N SER A 2 -60.69 -5.22 -27.61
CA SER A 2 -61.79 -4.35 -27.19
C SER A 2 -61.24 -3.04 -26.60
N LEU A 3 -62.02 -1.96 -26.63
CA LEU A 3 -61.63 -0.68 -26.01
C LEU A 3 -61.30 -0.86 -24.52
N ASN A 4 -62.06 -1.72 -23.82
CA ASN A 4 -61.84 -2.04 -22.41
C ASN A 4 -60.49 -2.73 -22.18
N GLU A 5 -60.07 -3.65 -23.06
CA GLU A 5 -58.73 -4.26 -22.98
C GLU A 5 -57.61 -3.23 -23.19
N ALA A 6 -57.81 -2.25 -24.08
CA ALA A 6 -56.83 -1.21 -24.34
C ALA A 6 -56.70 -0.22 -23.16
N GLN A 7 -57.82 0.12 -22.52
CA GLN A 7 -57.82 0.92 -21.29
C GLN A 7 -57.12 0.20 -20.14
N ALA A 8 -57.44 -1.08 -19.92
CA ALA A 8 -56.79 -1.89 -18.88
C ALA A 8 -55.29 -2.02 -19.12
N ALA A 9 -54.86 -2.20 -20.38
CA ALA A 9 -53.45 -2.26 -20.74
C ALA A 9 -52.71 -0.92 -20.50
N TYR A 10 -53.37 0.21 -20.77
CA TYR A 10 -52.81 1.54 -20.47
C TYR A 10 -52.66 1.77 -18.98
N GLU A 11 -53.69 1.48 -18.17
CA GLU A 11 -53.63 1.61 -16.72
C GLU A 11 -52.54 0.72 -16.10
N SER A 12 -52.46 -0.53 -16.56
CA SER A 12 -51.42 -1.48 -16.15
C SER A 12 -50.02 -1.00 -16.52
N ALA A 13 -49.82 -0.46 -17.73
CA ALA A 13 -48.55 0.09 -18.16
C ALA A 13 -48.08 1.24 -17.26
N VAL A 14 -49.00 2.13 -16.85
CA VAL A 14 -48.61 3.26 -16.02
C VAL A 14 -48.37 2.86 -14.57
N LEU A 15 -49.15 1.93 -14.02
CA LEU A 15 -48.89 1.35 -12.70
C LEU A 15 -47.52 0.67 -12.63
N THR A 16 -47.13 0.00 -13.72
CA THR A 16 -45.88 -0.76 -13.79
C THR A 16 -44.65 0.12 -14.01
N ALA A 17 -44.78 1.18 -14.81
CA ALA A 17 -43.67 2.07 -15.13
C ALA A 17 -43.28 3.00 -13.97
N GLY A 18 -44.15 3.19 -12.98
CA GLY A 18 -43.85 4.00 -11.79
C GLY A 18 -43.57 5.48 -12.07
N ILE A 19 -44.04 6.01 -13.20
CA ILE A 19 -43.81 7.41 -13.60
C ILE A 19 -44.72 8.39 -12.84
N THR A 20 -44.26 9.63 -12.69
CA THR A 20 -45.04 10.68 -12.05
C THR A 20 -46.25 11.10 -12.89
N VAL A 21 -47.26 11.70 -12.26
CA VAL A 21 -48.43 12.26 -12.96
C VAL A 21 -48.02 13.30 -14.00
N ALA A 22 -47.00 14.11 -13.72
CA ALA A 22 -46.47 15.12 -14.64
C ALA A 22 -45.79 14.49 -15.87
N GLU A 23 -45.02 13.40 -15.68
CA GLU A 23 -44.41 12.65 -16.78
C GLU A 23 -45.48 11.98 -17.65
N ARG A 24 -46.52 11.40 -17.03
CA ARG A 24 -47.67 10.82 -17.75
C ARG A 24 -48.36 11.87 -18.63
N GLN A 25 -48.73 13.01 -18.05
CA GLN A 25 -49.42 14.09 -18.78
C GLN A 25 -48.56 14.64 -19.93
N SER A 26 -47.23 14.68 -19.75
CA SER A 26 -46.32 15.10 -20.81
C SER A 26 -46.29 14.11 -21.98
N ILE A 27 -46.35 12.80 -21.71
CA ILE A 27 -46.43 11.76 -22.73
C ILE A 27 -47.78 11.81 -23.46
N GLU A 28 -48.89 11.93 -22.74
CA GLU A 28 -50.25 12.04 -23.30
C GLU A 28 -50.39 13.29 -24.19
N ALA A 29 -49.73 14.39 -23.83
CA ALA A 29 -49.70 15.62 -24.61
C ALA A 29 -48.73 15.58 -25.82
N GLY A 30 -48.08 14.45 -26.10
CA GLY A 30 -47.09 14.31 -27.17
C GLY A 30 -45.79 15.07 -26.93
N LYS A 31 -45.53 15.52 -25.70
CA LYS A 31 -44.33 16.26 -25.26
C LYS A 31 -43.32 15.37 -24.53
N GLY A 32 -43.46 14.05 -24.61
CA GLY A 32 -42.45 13.13 -24.11
C GLY A 32 -41.11 13.26 -24.86
N SER A 33 -40.04 12.70 -24.30
CA SER A 33 -38.71 12.72 -24.92
C SER A 33 -38.76 12.12 -26.34
N SER A 34 -38.17 12.80 -27.31
CA SER A 34 -38.08 12.33 -28.70
C SER A 34 -37.28 11.02 -28.79
N LEU A 35 -37.48 10.26 -29.87
CA LEU A 35 -36.72 9.04 -30.12
C LEU A 35 -35.20 9.30 -30.10
N THR A 36 -34.77 10.41 -30.70
CA THR A 36 -33.37 10.83 -30.71
C THR A 36 -32.84 11.14 -29.31
N GLN A 37 -33.63 11.82 -28.45
CA GLN A 37 -33.24 12.07 -27.06
C GLN A 37 -33.07 10.76 -26.27
N LYS A 38 -34.03 9.84 -26.39
CA LYS A 38 -33.96 8.52 -25.75
C LYS A 38 -32.72 7.73 -26.18
N GLN A 39 -32.41 7.73 -27.49
CA GLN A 39 -31.22 7.08 -28.03
C GLN A 39 -29.94 7.71 -27.48
N ASN A 40 -29.88 9.05 -27.40
CA ASN A 40 -28.73 9.76 -26.85
C ASN A 40 -28.54 9.48 -25.36
N GLU A 41 -29.62 9.42 -24.57
CA GLU A 41 -29.57 9.10 -23.14
C GLU A 41 -29.05 7.68 -22.89
N ILE A 42 -29.54 6.69 -23.64
CA ILE A 42 -29.06 5.31 -23.57
C ILE A 42 -27.58 5.24 -23.98
N ALA A 43 -27.21 5.89 -25.08
CA ALA A 43 -25.83 5.92 -25.55
C ALA A 43 -24.88 6.54 -24.50
N ALA A 44 -25.29 7.66 -23.90
CA ALA A 44 -24.52 8.31 -22.84
C ALA A 44 -24.39 7.43 -21.59
N ALA A 45 -25.47 6.77 -21.16
CA ALA A 45 -25.44 5.86 -20.02
C ALA A 45 -24.53 4.65 -20.27
N ASN A 46 -24.63 4.04 -21.46
CA ASN A 46 -23.74 2.95 -21.89
C ASN A 46 -22.28 3.38 -21.93
N GLN A 47 -22.01 4.61 -22.38
CA GLN A 47 -20.66 5.13 -22.41
C GLN A 47 -20.10 5.32 -21.00
N ARG A 48 -20.88 5.86 -20.05
CA ARG A 48 -20.46 5.99 -18.65
C ARG A 48 -20.09 4.64 -18.01
N VAL A 49 -20.85 3.58 -18.31
CA VAL A 49 -20.52 2.23 -17.82
C VAL A 49 -19.21 1.74 -18.43
N LYS A 50 -19.00 1.94 -19.73
CA LYS A 50 -17.72 1.58 -20.39
C LYS A 50 -16.53 2.35 -19.80
N ASP A 51 -16.68 3.65 -19.59
CA ASP A 51 -15.63 4.50 -19.04
C ASP A 51 -15.31 4.10 -17.60
N ALA A 52 -16.33 3.80 -16.79
CA ALA A 52 -16.15 3.32 -15.42
C ALA A 52 -15.49 1.93 -15.36
N GLN A 53 -15.83 1.02 -16.29
CA GLN A 53 -15.18 -0.28 -16.40
C GLN A 53 -13.69 -0.12 -16.76
N ALA A 54 -13.38 0.74 -17.73
CA ALA A 54 -11.99 1.02 -18.10
C ALA A 54 -11.19 1.60 -16.92
N ALA A 55 -11.82 2.42 -16.07
CA ALA A 55 -11.21 2.94 -14.85
C ALA A 55 -10.92 1.83 -13.82
N VAL A 56 -11.84 0.86 -13.65
CA VAL A 56 -11.62 -0.33 -12.80
C VAL A 56 -10.44 -1.15 -13.31
N ASP A 57 -10.41 -1.43 -14.62
CA ASP A 57 -9.33 -2.23 -15.22
C ASP A 57 -7.97 -1.55 -15.05
N ALA A 58 -7.90 -0.22 -15.23
CA ALA A 58 -6.69 0.56 -15.03
C ALA A 58 -6.23 0.57 -13.56
N ALA A 59 -7.17 0.73 -12.61
CA ALA A 59 -6.86 0.70 -11.18
C ALA A 59 -6.36 -0.69 -10.75
N GLN A 60 -6.99 -1.76 -11.26
CA GLN A 60 -6.59 -3.14 -11.00
C GLN A 60 -5.18 -3.42 -11.53
N ALA A 61 -4.87 -3.00 -12.75
CA ALA A 61 -3.53 -3.12 -13.33
C ALA A 61 -2.47 -2.40 -12.48
N SER A 62 -2.81 -1.25 -11.89
CA SER A 62 -1.91 -0.52 -10.98
C SER A 62 -1.65 -1.31 -9.69
N VAL A 63 -2.70 -1.90 -9.09
CA VAL A 63 -2.57 -2.74 -7.89
C VAL A 63 -1.67 -3.95 -8.17
N ASP A 64 -1.88 -4.64 -9.30
CA ASP A 64 -1.12 -5.84 -9.64
C ASP A 64 0.35 -5.52 -9.93
N LYS A 65 0.62 -4.40 -10.61
CA LYS A 65 1.98 -3.92 -10.82
C LYS A 65 2.71 -3.62 -9.51
N ILE A 66 2.05 -2.95 -8.56
CA ILE A 66 2.66 -2.63 -7.26
C ILE A 66 2.90 -3.90 -6.45
N LYS A 67 1.97 -4.87 -6.46
CA LYS A 67 2.17 -6.18 -5.82
C LYS A 67 3.38 -6.92 -6.39
N ALA A 68 3.53 -6.95 -7.71
CA ALA A 68 4.70 -7.55 -8.35
C ALA A 68 6.02 -6.85 -7.95
N GLN A 69 6.00 -5.53 -7.78
CA GLN A 69 7.16 -4.78 -7.26
C GLN A 69 7.45 -5.12 -5.78
N ILE A 70 6.42 -5.26 -4.94
CA ILE A 70 6.57 -5.68 -3.54
C ILE A 70 7.16 -7.08 -3.46
N ASP A 71 6.68 -8.02 -4.28
CA ASP A 71 7.19 -9.39 -4.32
C ASP A 71 8.66 -9.42 -4.78
N ALA A 72 9.02 -8.63 -5.78
CA ALA A 72 10.41 -8.52 -6.26
C ALA A 72 11.35 -7.93 -5.19
N VAL A 73 10.93 -6.88 -4.49
CA VAL A 73 11.69 -6.28 -3.39
C VAL A 73 11.82 -7.26 -2.23
N SER A 74 10.74 -7.95 -1.86
CA SER A 74 10.72 -8.94 -0.77
C SER A 74 11.64 -10.15 -1.05
N ASN A 75 11.85 -10.48 -2.32
CA ASN A 75 12.66 -11.62 -2.74
C ASN A 75 14.10 -11.24 -3.15
N SER A 76 14.45 -9.96 -3.12
CA SER A 76 15.82 -9.50 -3.34
C SER A 76 16.63 -9.63 -2.03
N THR A 77 17.69 -10.44 -2.04
CA THR A 77 18.67 -10.45 -0.96
C THR A 77 19.36 -9.09 -0.95
N ALA A 78 19.46 -8.45 0.22
CA ALA A 78 20.22 -7.20 0.35
C ALA A 78 21.64 -7.43 -0.21
N ASP A 79 22.11 -6.57 -1.11
CA ASP A 79 23.50 -6.62 -1.59
C ASP A 79 24.43 -6.36 -0.39
N THR A 80 25.10 -7.42 0.05
CA THR A 80 26.04 -7.44 1.19
C THR A 80 27.50 -7.45 0.75
N THR A 81 27.79 -7.29 -0.55
CA THR A 81 29.14 -7.47 -1.10
C THR A 81 30.17 -6.57 -0.41
N ALA A 82 29.80 -5.31 -0.12
CA ALA A 82 30.67 -4.35 0.55
C ALA A 82 30.91 -4.71 2.03
N GLU A 83 29.84 -5.07 2.75
CA GLU A 83 29.90 -5.44 4.17
C GLU A 83 30.64 -6.77 4.38
N GLU A 84 30.45 -7.74 3.48
CA GLU A 84 31.18 -9.02 3.48
C GLU A 84 32.67 -8.80 3.23
N LYS A 85 33.02 -7.93 2.26
CA LYS A 85 34.41 -7.53 2.06
C LYS A 85 35.00 -6.83 3.29
N ALA A 86 34.24 -5.96 3.94
CA ALA A 86 34.69 -5.28 5.15
C ALA A 86 34.94 -6.25 6.32
N VAL A 87 34.10 -7.29 6.47
CA VAL A 87 34.33 -8.37 7.45
C VAL A 87 35.62 -9.12 7.11
N LEU A 88 35.81 -9.56 5.87
CA LEU A 88 37.03 -10.27 5.45
C LEU A 88 38.30 -9.43 5.68
N ASP A 89 38.27 -8.14 5.34
CA ASP A 89 39.41 -7.24 5.55
C ASP A 89 39.69 -7.01 7.06
N ALA A 90 38.65 -6.99 7.90
CA ALA A 90 38.78 -6.88 9.35
C ALA A 90 39.26 -8.19 10.01
N GLU A 91 38.80 -9.35 9.52
CA GLU A 91 39.27 -10.67 9.96
C GLU A 91 40.76 -10.83 9.72
N LYS A 92 41.23 -10.50 8.50
CA LYS A 92 42.65 -10.54 8.14
C LYS A 92 43.50 -9.67 9.05
N LYS A 93 43.09 -8.41 9.29
CA LYS A 93 43.80 -7.50 10.20
C LYS A 93 43.81 -7.99 11.64
N ASN A 94 42.70 -8.56 12.11
CA ASN A 94 42.65 -9.13 13.46
C ASN A 94 43.60 -10.32 13.60
N SER A 95 43.68 -11.22 12.62
CA SER A 95 44.67 -12.30 12.62
C SER A 95 46.10 -11.76 12.65
N GLU A 96 46.45 -10.82 11.77
CA GLU A 96 47.79 -10.21 11.73
C GLU A 96 48.16 -9.52 13.06
N ALA A 97 47.20 -8.86 13.71
CA ALA A 97 47.41 -8.22 15.01
C ALA A 97 47.57 -9.24 16.15
N GLN A 98 46.85 -10.35 16.13
CA GLN A 98 47.00 -11.44 17.11
C GLN A 98 48.34 -12.17 16.97
N ASP A 99 48.81 -12.39 15.74
CA ASP A 99 50.13 -12.98 15.48
C ASP A 99 51.25 -12.05 15.96
N SER A 100 51.08 -10.75 15.74
CA SER A 100 52.01 -9.71 16.22
C SER A 100 52.05 -9.65 17.75
N LEU A 101 50.89 -9.72 18.42
CA LEU A 101 50.81 -9.78 19.88
C LEU A 101 51.51 -11.03 20.42
N THR A 102 51.23 -12.20 19.85
CA THR A 102 51.88 -13.47 20.23
C THR A 102 53.40 -13.38 20.11
N SER A 103 53.89 -12.78 19.02
CA SER A 103 55.31 -12.58 18.78
C SER A 103 55.93 -11.61 19.80
N ALA A 104 55.25 -10.50 20.09
CA ALA A 104 55.71 -9.51 21.06
C ALA A 104 55.71 -10.07 22.50
N GLU A 105 54.70 -10.86 22.86
CA GLU A 105 54.61 -11.53 24.16
C GLU A 105 55.73 -12.56 24.36
N SER A 106 56.08 -13.31 23.30
CA SER A 106 57.19 -14.25 23.30
C SER A 106 58.55 -13.57 23.52
N ALA A 107 58.73 -12.33 23.03
CA ALA A 107 59.93 -11.53 23.27
C ALA A 107 59.91 -10.84 24.65
N TYR A 108 58.74 -10.38 25.09
CA TYR A 108 58.56 -9.65 26.34
C TYR A 108 58.74 -10.53 27.59
N THR A 109 58.10 -11.70 27.60
CA THR A 109 58.04 -12.62 28.75
C THR A 109 59.43 -13.01 29.31
N PRO A 110 60.40 -13.49 28.50
CA PRO A 110 61.72 -13.85 29.02
C PRO A 110 62.51 -12.64 29.52
N VAL A 111 62.39 -11.48 28.86
CA VAL A 111 63.08 -10.25 29.28
C VAL A 111 62.53 -9.74 30.61
N LYS A 112 61.21 -9.80 30.80
CA LYS A 112 60.56 -9.47 32.06
C LYS A 112 60.99 -10.39 33.19
N SER A 113 61.06 -11.70 32.93
CA SER A 113 61.57 -12.68 33.91
C SER A 113 63.04 -12.42 34.29
N ALA A 114 63.89 -12.09 33.31
CA ALA A 114 65.28 -11.74 33.57
C ALA A 114 65.41 -10.45 34.39
N TYR A 115 64.57 -9.44 34.13
CA TYR A 115 64.48 -8.22 34.93
C TYR A 115 64.07 -8.51 36.37
N ASP A 116 63.01 -9.30 36.59
CA ASP A 116 62.53 -9.66 37.93
C ASP A 116 63.61 -10.45 38.72
N THR A 117 64.36 -11.31 38.03
CA THR A 117 65.49 -12.05 38.61
C THR A 117 66.64 -11.09 38.98
N ALA A 118 66.99 -10.16 38.09
CA ALA A 118 68.06 -9.19 38.35
C ALA A 118 67.72 -8.23 39.49
N LEU A 119 66.44 -7.82 39.60
CA LEU A 119 65.95 -7.02 40.73
C LEU A 119 66.10 -7.77 42.07
N SER A 120 65.70 -9.04 42.11
CA SER A 120 65.85 -9.89 43.30
C SER A 120 67.33 -10.10 43.67
N GLY A 121 68.19 -10.29 42.67
CA GLY A 121 69.64 -10.41 42.86
C GLY A 121 70.29 -9.13 43.38
N LEU A 122 69.86 -7.97 42.89
CA LEU A 122 70.30 -6.66 43.38
C LEU A 122 69.92 -6.46 44.85
N GLN A 123 68.68 -6.80 45.22
CA GLN A 123 68.21 -6.72 46.61
C GLN A 123 69.04 -7.63 47.53
N SER A 124 69.33 -8.86 47.10
CA SER A 124 70.13 -9.80 47.87
C SER A 124 71.58 -9.35 48.03
N ALA A 125 72.19 -8.80 46.97
CA ALA A 125 73.55 -8.25 47.02
C ALA A 125 73.63 -7.01 47.92
N GLN A 126 72.58 -6.18 47.94
CA GLN A 126 72.47 -5.03 48.83
C GLN A 126 72.44 -5.48 50.30
N SER A 127 71.58 -6.45 50.65
CA SER A 127 71.52 -7.00 52.01
C SER A 127 72.87 -7.60 52.45
N ALA A 128 73.54 -8.38 51.58
CA ALA A 128 74.84 -8.96 51.91
C ALA A 128 75.94 -7.90 52.11
N TYR A 129 75.89 -6.80 51.36
CA TYR A 129 76.80 -5.67 51.57
C TYR A 129 76.50 -4.96 52.90
N ASP A 130 75.24 -4.70 53.21
CA ASP A 130 74.83 -4.05 54.46
C ASP A 130 75.23 -4.89 55.70
N GLU A 131 75.07 -6.21 55.61
CA GLU A 131 75.54 -7.16 56.63
C GLU A 131 77.08 -7.12 56.78
N ALA A 132 77.82 -7.18 55.68
CA ALA A 132 79.29 -7.13 55.72
C ALA A 132 79.82 -5.78 56.26
N VAL A 133 79.14 -4.66 55.98
CA VAL A 133 79.43 -3.35 56.58
C VAL A 133 79.20 -3.38 58.09
N ALA A 134 78.11 -3.99 58.55
CA ALA A 134 77.84 -4.13 59.98
C ALA A 134 78.92 -4.98 60.69
N GLU A 135 79.34 -6.10 60.08
CA GLU A 135 80.41 -6.95 60.60
C GLU A 135 81.76 -6.22 60.68
N TYR A 136 82.14 -5.49 59.62
CA TYR A 136 83.35 -4.66 59.62
C TYR A 136 83.32 -3.62 60.74
N ASN A 137 82.20 -2.91 60.89
CA ASN A 137 82.05 -1.91 61.96
C ASN A 137 82.13 -2.54 63.36
N ALA A 138 81.57 -3.74 63.56
CA ALA A 138 81.68 -4.48 64.81
C ALA A 138 83.12 -4.93 65.09
N ALA A 139 83.82 -5.48 64.08
CA ALA A 139 85.21 -5.89 64.21
C ALA A 139 86.16 -4.71 64.49
N LYS A 140 85.94 -3.57 63.81
CA LYS A 140 86.66 -2.31 64.02
C LYS A 140 86.47 -1.79 65.45
N LYS A 141 85.24 -1.82 65.97
CA LYS A 141 84.97 -1.47 67.37
C LYS A 141 85.72 -2.39 68.33
N ALA A 142 85.65 -3.71 68.13
CA ALA A 142 86.32 -4.70 68.98
C ALA A 142 87.86 -4.55 68.97
N TYR A 143 88.46 -4.17 67.85
CA TYR A 143 89.88 -3.85 67.75
C TYR A 143 90.26 -2.58 68.54
N ASN A 144 89.43 -1.53 68.44
CA ASN A 144 89.67 -0.26 69.14
C ASN A 144 89.54 -0.38 70.66
N ASP A 145 88.57 -1.18 71.13
CA ASP A 145 88.30 -1.38 72.56
C ASP A 145 89.32 -2.32 73.24
N GLU A 146 90.11 -3.10 72.48
CA GLU A 146 91.10 -4.04 73.04
C GLU A 146 92.40 -3.33 73.45
N THR A 147 92.89 -3.67 74.65
CA THR A 147 94.05 -3.04 75.28
C THR A 147 95.22 -4.01 75.44
N ASP A 148 94.98 -5.32 75.47
CA ASP A 148 96.02 -6.34 75.50
C ASP A 148 96.69 -6.49 74.13
N ALA A 149 98.01 -6.32 74.09
CA ALA A 149 98.77 -6.31 72.84
C ALA A 149 98.64 -7.60 72.01
N THR A 150 98.54 -8.76 72.66
CA THR A 150 98.46 -10.07 71.98
C THR A 150 97.06 -10.28 71.40
N LYS A 151 96.01 -9.99 72.18
CA LYS A 151 94.61 -10.09 71.72
C LYS A 151 94.29 -9.05 70.64
N LYS A 152 94.90 -7.87 70.73
CA LYS A 152 94.72 -6.78 69.76
C LYS A 152 95.21 -7.15 68.36
N ALA A 153 96.30 -7.92 68.26
CA ALA A 153 96.77 -8.45 66.99
C ALA A 153 95.72 -9.37 66.33
N SER A 154 95.14 -10.32 67.08
CA SER A 154 94.08 -11.19 66.56
C SER A 154 92.80 -10.43 66.18
N LYS A 155 92.47 -9.34 66.89
CA LYS A 155 91.36 -8.45 66.52
C LYS A 155 91.65 -7.66 65.24
N LYS A 156 92.92 -7.29 65.00
CA LYS A 156 93.34 -6.65 63.75
C LYS A 156 93.15 -7.60 62.56
N ASP A 157 93.57 -8.86 62.70
CA ASP A 157 93.36 -9.88 61.66
C ASP A 157 91.87 -10.09 61.34
N ALA A 158 91.02 -10.13 62.38
CA ALA A 158 89.57 -10.24 62.21
C ALA A 158 88.96 -9.00 61.52
N MET A 159 89.44 -7.80 61.84
CA MET A 159 89.03 -6.56 61.19
C MET A 159 89.43 -6.56 59.71
N ASP A 160 90.66 -6.96 59.38
CA ASP A 160 91.15 -7.02 58.00
C ASP A 160 90.38 -8.07 57.18
N ALA A 161 90.05 -9.20 57.78
CA ALA A 161 89.20 -10.22 57.16
C ALA A 161 87.78 -9.68 56.87
N ALA A 162 87.18 -8.94 57.81
CA ALA A 162 85.87 -8.32 57.63
C ALA A 162 85.91 -7.20 56.56
N GLU A 163 86.99 -6.42 56.49
CA GLU A 163 87.20 -5.41 55.45
C GLU A 163 87.28 -6.05 54.05
N LEU A 164 88.00 -7.17 53.93
CA LEU A 164 88.05 -7.93 52.69
C LEU A 164 86.68 -8.49 52.28
N ALA A 165 85.90 -8.99 53.25
CA ALA A 165 84.54 -9.47 53.03
C ALA A 165 83.60 -8.35 52.57
N MET A 166 83.64 -7.18 53.22
CA MET A 166 82.90 -5.98 52.82
C MET A 166 83.25 -5.55 51.40
N ASN A 167 84.54 -5.46 51.07
CA ASN A 167 84.99 -5.10 49.71
C ASN A 167 84.59 -6.14 48.65
N LYS A 168 84.50 -7.42 49.02
CA LYS A 168 83.97 -8.48 48.15
C LYS A 168 82.46 -8.30 47.93
N ALA A 169 81.68 -8.07 48.98
CA ALA A 169 80.24 -7.82 48.90
C ALA A 169 79.94 -6.56 48.08
N LYS A 170 80.73 -5.49 48.24
CA LYS A 170 80.60 -4.27 47.43
C LYS A 170 80.76 -4.52 45.94
N ARG A 171 81.76 -5.31 45.54
CA ARG A 171 81.95 -5.68 44.13
C ARG A 171 80.79 -6.52 43.58
N GLN A 172 80.21 -7.40 44.41
CA GLN A 172 79.03 -8.17 44.04
C GLN A 172 77.81 -7.26 43.85
N LEU A 173 77.60 -6.29 44.74
CA LEU A 173 76.57 -5.26 44.61
C LEU A 173 76.72 -4.44 43.32
N ASP A 174 77.93 -3.98 43.02
CA ASP A 174 78.20 -3.22 41.78
C ASP A 174 77.91 -4.05 40.52
N THR A 175 78.25 -5.34 40.55
CA THR A 175 77.96 -6.28 39.46
C THR A 175 76.45 -6.51 39.30
N ALA A 176 75.73 -6.68 40.42
CA ALA A 176 74.29 -6.85 40.42
C ALA A 176 73.58 -5.58 39.91
N GLN A 177 74.05 -4.39 40.29
CA GLN A 177 73.53 -3.12 39.81
C GLN A 177 73.69 -2.96 38.30
N SER A 178 74.87 -3.30 37.77
CA SER A 178 75.11 -3.28 36.32
C SER A 178 74.19 -4.26 35.57
N THR A 179 73.97 -5.45 36.14
CA THR A 179 73.06 -6.46 35.58
C THR A 179 71.62 -5.95 35.57
N PHE A 180 71.15 -5.39 36.69
CA PHE A 180 69.83 -4.78 36.80
C PHE A 180 69.62 -3.66 35.77
N ASN A 181 70.56 -2.73 35.66
CA ASN A 181 70.48 -1.62 34.70
C ASN A 181 70.39 -2.14 33.24
N THR A 182 71.14 -3.20 32.92
CA THR A 182 71.11 -3.85 31.60
C THR A 182 69.75 -4.49 31.33
N CYS A 183 69.22 -5.24 32.29
CA CYS A 183 67.90 -5.87 32.17
C CYS A 183 66.78 -4.84 32.06
N GLN A 184 66.85 -3.74 32.82
CA GLN A 184 65.88 -2.65 32.75
C GLN A 184 65.88 -1.98 31.37
N ALA A 185 67.07 -1.70 30.81
CA ALA A 185 67.18 -1.15 29.46
C ALA A 185 66.60 -2.10 28.40
N ASN A 186 66.81 -3.41 28.55
CA ASN A 186 66.24 -4.41 27.64
C ASN A 186 64.72 -4.51 27.79
N LEU A 187 64.18 -4.45 29.00
CA LEU A 187 62.74 -4.43 29.25
C LEU A 187 62.08 -3.23 28.57
N ASN A 188 62.66 -2.04 28.75
CA ASN A 188 62.13 -0.81 28.13
C ASN A 188 62.11 -0.89 26.59
N LYS A 189 63.06 -1.60 25.97
CA LYS A 189 63.08 -1.81 24.50
C LYS A 189 61.92 -2.68 24.00
N VAL A 190 61.49 -3.67 24.79
CA VAL A 190 60.44 -4.62 24.37
C VAL A 190 59.04 -4.20 24.84
N GLN A 191 58.95 -3.44 25.93
CA GLN A 191 57.70 -2.98 26.53
C GLN A 191 56.82 -2.21 25.53
N GLY A 192 57.40 -1.23 24.83
CA GLY A 192 56.65 -0.40 23.88
C GLY A 192 56.03 -1.21 22.73
N SER A 193 56.77 -2.21 22.21
CA SER A 193 56.27 -3.10 21.16
C SER A 193 55.14 -4.01 21.68
N TYR A 194 55.27 -4.55 22.89
CA TYR A 194 54.24 -5.36 23.52
C TYR A 194 52.94 -4.57 23.76
N ASP A 195 53.04 -3.38 24.36
CA ASP A 195 51.88 -2.54 24.64
C ASP A 195 51.17 -2.09 23.34
N SER A 196 51.95 -1.74 22.31
CA SER A 196 51.42 -1.38 20.99
C SER A 196 50.71 -2.55 20.32
N ALA A 197 51.30 -3.75 20.34
CA ALA A 197 50.69 -4.95 19.77
C ALA A 197 49.40 -5.34 20.51
N LYS A 198 49.36 -5.17 21.84
CA LYS A 198 48.18 -5.41 22.66
C LYS A 198 47.03 -4.44 22.35
N SER A 199 47.34 -3.16 22.16
CA SER A 199 46.34 -2.16 21.73
C SER A 199 45.82 -2.52 20.33
N ALA A 200 46.72 -2.77 19.37
CA ALA A 200 46.35 -3.09 17.99
C ALA A 200 45.48 -4.36 17.89
N ALA A 201 45.76 -5.38 18.71
CA ALA A 201 44.94 -6.58 18.80
C ALA A 201 43.53 -6.30 19.36
N THR A 202 43.44 -5.40 20.34
CA THR A 202 42.15 -4.97 20.91
C THR A 202 41.33 -4.16 19.89
N ASP A 203 41.97 -3.20 19.23
CA ASP A 203 41.33 -2.34 18.24
C ASP A 203 40.85 -3.13 17.02
N SER A 204 41.68 -4.07 16.54
CA SER A 204 41.33 -4.94 15.40
C SER A 204 40.16 -5.87 15.73
N LYS A 205 40.10 -6.38 16.97
CA LYS A 205 38.97 -7.20 17.45
C LYS A 205 37.68 -6.39 17.50
N ASN A 206 37.73 -5.15 18.00
CA ASN A 206 36.58 -4.25 18.01
C ASN A 206 36.12 -3.90 16.58
N ALA A 207 37.06 -3.64 15.67
CA ALA A 207 36.75 -3.37 14.27
C ALA A 207 36.06 -4.56 13.59
N LEU A 208 36.51 -5.79 13.87
CA LEU A 208 35.88 -7.02 13.39
C LEU A 208 34.45 -7.20 13.94
N SER A 209 34.23 -6.95 15.23
CA SER A 209 32.90 -6.98 15.83
C SER A 209 31.96 -5.95 15.18
N ASN A 210 32.45 -4.73 14.93
CA ASN A 210 31.66 -3.69 14.27
C ASN A 210 31.33 -4.04 12.81
N ALA A 211 32.27 -4.61 12.06
CA ALA A 211 32.03 -5.07 10.68
C ALA A 211 30.94 -6.16 10.64
N ASN A 212 31.00 -7.12 11.56
CA ASN A 212 29.99 -8.18 11.69
C ASN A 212 28.61 -7.65 12.10
N TYR A 213 28.57 -6.68 13.01
CA TYR A 213 27.33 -5.99 13.39
C TYR A 213 26.71 -5.28 12.18
N ASN A 214 27.50 -4.51 11.43
CA ASN A 214 27.03 -3.79 10.25
C ASN A 214 26.51 -4.75 9.16
N LEU A 215 27.20 -5.88 8.92
CA LEU A 215 26.73 -6.92 8.01
C LEU A 215 25.40 -7.52 8.47
N SER A 216 25.26 -7.80 9.76
CA SER A 216 24.03 -8.36 10.34
C SER A 216 22.86 -7.36 10.25
N VAL A 217 23.11 -6.10 10.57
CA VAL A 217 22.14 -5.01 10.42
C VAL A 217 21.73 -4.86 8.96
N LYS A 218 22.67 -4.88 8.01
CA LYS A 218 22.36 -4.78 6.57
C LYS A 218 21.51 -5.98 6.09
N LYS A 219 21.79 -7.19 6.57
CA LYS A 219 20.96 -8.37 6.31
C LYS A 219 19.54 -8.24 6.89
N LEU A 220 19.38 -7.56 8.03
CA LEU A 220 18.10 -7.36 8.71
C LEU A 220 17.30 -6.14 8.22
N THR A 221 17.97 -5.08 7.77
CA THR A 221 17.39 -3.74 7.53
C THR A 221 17.64 -3.20 6.11
N GLY A 222 18.42 -3.92 5.30
CA GLY A 222 18.90 -3.42 4.02
C GLY A 222 17.76 -2.96 3.12
N THR A 223 17.87 -1.71 2.63
CA THR A 223 17.22 -1.00 1.51
C THR A 223 15.70 -1.23 1.26
N ASN A 224 15.28 -2.48 1.30
CA ASN A 224 13.91 -2.97 1.15
C ASN A 224 12.97 -2.40 2.21
N THR A 225 13.38 -2.02 3.43
CA THR A 225 12.40 -1.52 4.42
C THR A 225 11.82 -0.16 4.02
N ALA A 226 12.63 0.79 3.56
CA ALA A 226 12.14 2.10 3.14
C ALA A 226 11.39 2.03 1.81
N GLU A 227 11.91 1.26 0.86
CA GLU A 227 11.27 1.07 -0.45
C GLU A 227 9.99 0.23 -0.35
N ALA A 228 9.96 -0.84 0.44
CA ALA A 228 8.76 -1.62 0.71
C ALA A 228 7.72 -0.79 1.48
N ASN A 229 8.12 0.04 2.45
CA ASN A 229 7.17 0.95 3.12
C ASN A 229 6.55 1.95 2.14
N ASN A 230 7.33 2.48 1.20
CA ASN A 230 6.81 3.35 0.14
C ASN A 230 5.88 2.60 -0.82
N LEU A 231 6.28 1.41 -1.30
CA LEU A 231 5.44 0.56 -2.14
C LEU A 231 4.15 0.12 -1.44
N GLN A 232 4.21 -0.14 -0.12
CA GLN A 232 3.04 -0.47 0.69
C GLN A 232 2.10 0.74 0.83
N ALA A 233 2.64 1.95 0.99
CA ALA A 233 1.85 3.18 0.96
C ALA A 233 1.18 3.38 -0.42
N GLN A 234 1.93 3.17 -1.51
CA GLN A 234 1.38 3.21 -2.87
C GLN A 234 0.31 2.14 -3.10
N LEU A 235 0.49 0.93 -2.55
CA LEU A 235 -0.49 -0.14 -2.62
C LEU A 235 -1.79 0.25 -1.91
N ASN A 236 -1.69 0.90 -0.74
CA ASN A 236 -2.86 1.39 -0.02
C ASN A 236 -3.61 2.46 -0.83
N THR A 237 -2.88 3.41 -1.45
CA THR A 237 -3.47 4.42 -2.34
C THR A 237 -4.12 3.79 -3.58
N ALA A 238 -3.46 2.84 -4.24
CA ALA A 238 -4.00 2.15 -5.41
C ALA A 238 -5.23 1.30 -5.07
N THR A 239 -5.25 0.67 -3.89
CA THR A 239 -6.39 -0.11 -3.40
C THR A 239 -7.60 0.79 -3.10
N ALA A 240 -7.38 1.99 -2.54
CA ALA A 240 -8.43 2.98 -2.37
C ALA A 240 -9.01 3.44 -3.73
N ALA A 241 -8.13 3.75 -4.70
CA ALA A 241 -8.56 4.13 -6.05
C ALA A 241 -9.37 3.02 -6.76
N LEU A 242 -8.98 1.74 -6.59
CA LEU A 242 -9.73 0.60 -7.10
C LEU A 242 -11.12 0.49 -6.43
N THR A 243 -11.22 0.78 -5.14
CA THR A 243 -12.50 0.80 -4.41
C THR A 243 -13.43 1.91 -4.94
N ASP A 244 -12.87 3.09 -5.17
CA ASP A 244 -13.60 4.23 -5.74
C ASP A 244 -14.06 3.94 -7.17
N ALA A 245 -13.20 3.36 -8.01
CA ALA A 245 -13.55 2.97 -9.38
C ALA A 245 -14.68 1.93 -9.41
N ASN A 246 -14.64 0.93 -8.53
CA ASN A 246 -15.71 -0.07 -8.41
C ASN A 246 -17.05 0.55 -7.94
N SER A 247 -16.98 1.55 -7.05
CA SER A 247 -18.16 2.31 -6.60
C SER A 247 -18.75 3.15 -7.73
N ALA A 248 -17.90 3.77 -8.55
CA ALA A 248 -18.29 4.53 -9.74
C ALA A 248 -18.93 3.61 -10.81
N LEU A 249 -18.36 2.43 -11.05
CA LEU A 249 -18.94 1.43 -11.96
C LEU A 249 -20.33 0.96 -11.50
N THR A 250 -20.47 0.68 -10.20
CA THR A 250 -21.77 0.33 -9.60
C THR A 250 -22.79 1.44 -9.79
N SER A 251 -22.39 2.69 -9.55
CA SER A 251 -23.25 3.86 -9.73
C SER A 251 -23.65 4.05 -11.21
N ALA A 252 -22.69 3.97 -12.13
CA ALA A 252 -22.93 4.07 -13.56
C ALA A 252 -23.87 2.96 -14.07
N THR A 253 -23.73 1.74 -13.55
CA THR A 253 -24.60 0.60 -13.88
C THR A 253 -26.03 0.82 -13.37
N ASN A 254 -26.17 1.32 -12.14
CA ASN A 254 -27.47 1.66 -11.57
C ASN A 254 -28.15 2.80 -12.33
N ASP A 255 -27.41 3.82 -12.74
CA ASP A 255 -27.93 4.93 -13.52
C ASP A 255 -28.32 4.50 -14.94
N GLN A 256 -27.53 3.63 -15.58
CA GLN A 256 -27.90 3.01 -16.85
C GLN A 256 -29.21 2.21 -16.72
N LYS A 257 -29.37 1.44 -15.64
CA LYS A 257 -30.62 0.72 -15.37
C LYS A 257 -31.79 1.68 -15.21
N LYS A 258 -31.66 2.74 -14.40
CA LYS A 258 -32.71 3.76 -14.22
C LYS A 258 -33.10 4.44 -15.52
N VAL A 259 -32.12 4.83 -16.34
CA VAL A 259 -32.37 5.44 -17.66
C VAL A 259 -33.12 4.45 -18.57
N THR A 260 -32.69 3.19 -18.60
CA THR A 260 -33.32 2.16 -19.44
C THR A 260 -34.74 1.85 -18.97
N ASP A 261 -34.96 1.69 -17.67
CA ASP A 261 -36.30 1.44 -17.08
C ASP A 261 -37.24 2.60 -17.36
N LYS A 262 -36.78 3.85 -17.16
CA LYS A 262 -37.56 5.06 -17.47
C LYS A 262 -37.97 5.09 -18.94
N ILE A 263 -37.01 4.90 -19.86
CA ILE A 263 -37.28 4.95 -21.30
C ILE A 263 -38.24 3.84 -21.72
N SER A 264 -38.07 2.62 -21.19
CA SER A 264 -38.96 1.48 -21.44
C SER A 264 -40.40 1.77 -20.97
N GLY A 265 -40.53 2.34 -19.77
CA GLY A 265 -41.82 2.78 -19.22
C GLY A 265 -42.50 3.82 -20.11
N GLU A 266 -41.77 4.88 -20.48
CA GLU A 266 -42.29 5.93 -21.37
C GLU A 266 -42.72 5.37 -22.74
N VAL A 267 -41.93 4.47 -23.35
CA VAL A 267 -42.25 3.85 -24.65
C VAL A 267 -43.49 2.97 -24.54
N THR A 268 -43.59 2.16 -23.47
CA THR A 268 -44.74 1.28 -23.24
C THR A 268 -46.03 2.09 -23.07
N ILE A 269 -45.98 3.14 -22.25
CA ILE A 269 -47.12 4.05 -22.01
C ILE A 269 -47.54 4.77 -23.29
N ALA A 270 -46.58 5.33 -24.04
CA ALA A 270 -46.88 6.02 -25.30
C ALA A 270 -47.56 5.07 -26.31
N SER A 271 -47.12 3.82 -26.39
CA SER A 271 -47.73 2.81 -27.28
C SER A 271 -49.15 2.41 -26.85
N ALA A 272 -49.37 2.22 -25.55
CA ALA A 272 -50.67 1.85 -25.00
C ALA A 272 -51.67 3.00 -25.11
N TYR A 273 -51.23 4.24 -24.84
CA TYR A 273 -52.04 5.45 -25.00
C TYR A 273 -52.49 5.61 -26.45
N LYS A 274 -51.55 5.53 -27.40
CA LYS A 274 -51.88 5.61 -28.83
C LYS A 274 -52.90 4.56 -29.26
N THR A 275 -52.71 3.31 -28.84
CA THR A 275 -53.66 2.22 -29.13
C THR A 275 -55.05 2.50 -28.56
N MET A 276 -55.13 3.02 -27.34
CA MET A 276 -56.39 3.40 -26.70
C MET A 276 -57.06 4.54 -27.47
N THR A 277 -56.33 5.60 -27.82
CA THR A 277 -56.86 6.74 -28.58
C THR A 277 -57.35 6.33 -29.96
N ASP A 278 -56.57 5.53 -30.69
CA ASP A 278 -56.95 5.04 -32.03
C ASP A 278 -58.26 4.21 -31.97
N LEU A 279 -58.40 3.34 -30.95
CA LEU A 279 -59.63 2.56 -30.73
C LEU A 279 -60.81 3.42 -30.27
N GLN A 280 -60.57 4.47 -29.47
CA GLN A 280 -61.62 5.43 -29.10
C GLN A 280 -62.16 6.17 -30.32
N GLU A 281 -61.26 6.65 -31.20
CA GLU A 281 -61.66 7.27 -32.46
C GLU A 281 -62.41 6.30 -33.37
N GLU A 282 -61.99 5.04 -33.44
CA GLU A 282 -62.66 4.01 -34.23
C GLU A 282 -64.06 3.72 -33.68
N VAL A 283 -64.20 3.53 -32.36
CA VAL A 283 -65.51 3.36 -31.70
C VAL A 283 -66.41 4.56 -31.96
N ALA A 284 -65.90 5.80 -31.86
CA ALA A 284 -66.68 7.00 -32.14
C ALA A 284 -67.14 7.06 -33.61
N LYS A 285 -66.26 6.72 -34.57
CA LYS A 285 -66.62 6.61 -36.00
C LYS A 285 -67.67 5.53 -36.23
N LEU A 286 -67.57 4.39 -35.56
CA LEU A 286 -68.55 3.29 -35.67
C LEU A 286 -69.89 3.67 -35.04
N GLN A 287 -69.90 4.37 -33.91
CA GLN A 287 -71.12 4.92 -33.30
C GLN A 287 -71.78 5.96 -34.19
N ALA A 288 -71.01 6.88 -34.80
CA ALA A 288 -71.55 7.88 -35.72
C ALA A 288 -72.09 7.26 -37.03
N LYS A 289 -71.46 6.18 -37.50
CA LYS A 289 -71.94 5.39 -38.65
C LYS A 289 -73.08 4.44 -38.30
N SER A 290 -73.33 4.20 -37.02
CA SER A 290 -74.52 3.48 -36.57
C SER A 290 -75.72 4.34 -36.88
N ILE A 291 -76.35 4.09 -38.02
CA ILE A 291 -77.69 4.58 -38.32
C ILE A 291 -78.54 4.16 -37.13
N GLY A 292 -79.07 5.13 -36.38
CA GLY A 292 -79.96 4.81 -35.27
C GLY A 292 -81.04 3.85 -35.76
N THR A 293 -81.47 2.92 -34.91
CA THR A 293 -82.56 1.99 -35.24
C THR A 293 -83.93 2.68 -35.41
N GLU A 294 -83.95 4.00 -35.28
CA GLU A 294 -85.13 4.85 -35.31
C GLU A 294 -84.96 5.90 -36.41
N ILE A 295 -85.79 5.80 -37.44
CA ILE A 295 -85.86 6.77 -38.53
C ILE A 295 -86.86 7.84 -38.10
N THR A 296 -86.38 9.04 -37.82
CA THR A 296 -87.23 10.18 -37.49
C THR A 296 -87.70 10.89 -38.76
N SER A 297 -88.90 11.48 -38.71
CA SER A 297 -89.39 12.25 -39.84
C SER A 297 -88.52 13.50 -40.05
N PRO A 298 -87.99 13.76 -41.25
CA PRO A 298 -87.20 14.96 -41.52
C PRO A 298 -88.07 16.23 -41.58
N ILE A 299 -89.39 16.10 -41.71
CA ILE A 299 -90.35 17.22 -41.85
C ILE A 299 -91.69 16.90 -41.15
N SER A 300 -92.41 17.93 -40.71
CA SER A 300 -93.82 17.79 -40.29
C SER A 300 -94.72 17.57 -41.51
N GLY A 301 -95.56 16.55 -41.48
CA GLY A 301 -96.36 16.13 -42.62
C GLY A 301 -97.14 14.84 -42.38
N THR A 302 -97.93 14.44 -43.38
CA THR A 302 -98.67 13.17 -43.36
C THR A 302 -97.96 12.10 -44.18
N VAL A 303 -98.04 10.87 -43.70
CA VAL A 303 -97.48 9.69 -44.38
C VAL A 303 -98.37 9.34 -45.56
N THR A 304 -97.84 9.38 -46.79
CA THR A 304 -98.61 9.05 -48.00
C THR A 304 -98.40 7.62 -48.47
N ASP A 305 -97.20 7.07 -48.27
CA ASP A 305 -96.87 5.70 -48.65
C ASP A 305 -95.77 5.12 -47.75
N ILE A 306 -95.90 3.82 -47.43
CA ILE A 306 -94.90 3.06 -46.68
C ILE A 306 -94.48 1.89 -47.58
N ALA A 307 -93.26 1.95 -48.10
CA ALA A 307 -92.76 1.04 -49.11
C ALA A 307 -92.20 -0.28 -48.55
N VAL A 308 -92.19 -0.43 -47.22
CA VAL A 308 -91.57 -1.56 -46.52
C VAL A 308 -92.55 -2.26 -45.58
N THR A 309 -92.38 -3.57 -45.43
CA THR A 309 -93.14 -4.41 -44.50
C THR A 309 -92.26 -4.88 -43.35
N ALA A 310 -92.87 -5.06 -42.17
CA ALA A 310 -92.14 -5.44 -40.97
C ALA A 310 -91.37 -6.76 -41.16
N GLY A 311 -90.10 -6.80 -40.75
CA GLY A 311 -89.23 -7.98 -40.85
C GLY A 311 -88.43 -8.10 -42.14
N THR A 312 -88.54 -7.15 -43.06
CA THR A 312 -87.72 -7.12 -44.30
C THR A 312 -86.33 -6.52 -44.05
N THR A 313 -85.32 -7.08 -44.71
CA THR A 313 -83.97 -6.49 -44.76
C THR A 313 -83.96 -5.40 -45.82
N VAL A 314 -83.51 -4.21 -45.43
CA VAL A 314 -83.45 -3.03 -46.31
C VAL A 314 -82.01 -2.58 -46.46
N ASN A 315 -81.64 -2.07 -47.63
CA ASN A 315 -80.31 -1.57 -47.90
C ASN A 315 -80.23 -0.05 -47.69
N ALA A 316 -79.01 0.46 -47.54
CA ALA A 316 -78.80 1.90 -47.50
C ALA A 316 -79.28 2.56 -48.82
N ASN A 317 -80.01 3.67 -48.69
CA ASN A 317 -80.65 4.45 -49.76
C ASN A 317 -81.96 3.89 -50.34
N ASP A 318 -82.49 2.79 -49.81
CA ASP A 318 -83.83 2.35 -50.18
C ASP A 318 -84.89 3.36 -49.68
N VAL A 319 -85.88 3.66 -50.52
CA VAL A 319 -87.00 4.54 -50.13
C VAL A 319 -87.91 3.76 -49.20
N MET A 320 -87.93 4.14 -47.92
CA MET A 320 -88.71 3.44 -46.88
C MET A 320 -90.14 3.99 -46.75
N MET A 321 -90.30 5.29 -46.95
CA MET A 321 -91.52 6.03 -46.63
C MET A 321 -91.55 7.34 -47.42
N THR A 322 -92.73 7.78 -47.85
CA THR A 322 -92.95 9.10 -48.44
C THR A 322 -93.82 9.96 -47.52
N ILE A 323 -93.39 11.22 -47.32
CA ILE A 323 -94.04 12.18 -46.42
C ILE A 323 -94.42 13.42 -47.21
N GLN A 324 -95.67 13.84 -47.08
CA GLN A 324 -96.17 15.08 -47.66
C GLN A 324 -96.09 16.21 -46.62
N PRO A 325 -95.35 17.32 -46.89
CA PRO A 325 -95.20 18.42 -45.94
C PRO A 325 -96.52 19.13 -45.64
N GLU A 326 -96.74 19.50 -44.37
CA GLU A 326 -98.00 20.09 -43.87
C GLU A 326 -98.29 21.51 -44.42
N ASN A 327 -97.25 22.25 -44.82
CA ASN A 327 -97.32 23.66 -45.24
C ASN A 327 -97.16 23.91 -46.75
N LYS A 328 -97.32 22.89 -47.60
CA LYS A 328 -97.45 23.12 -49.05
C LYS A 328 -98.92 23.18 -49.43
N ALA A 329 -99.38 24.36 -49.84
CA ALA A 329 -100.65 24.52 -50.54
C ALA A 329 -100.77 23.48 -51.66
N TYR A 330 -101.91 22.80 -51.76
CA TYR A 330 -102.19 21.87 -52.86
C TYR A 330 -101.97 22.59 -54.19
N VAL A 331 -100.96 22.17 -54.96
CA VAL A 331 -100.72 22.71 -56.29
C VAL A 331 -101.69 21.99 -57.23
N LEU A 332 -102.79 22.65 -57.62
CA LEU A 332 -103.65 22.16 -58.68
C LEU A 332 -102.92 22.40 -60.02
N GLN A 333 -102.36 21.34 -60.59
CA GLN A 333 -101.74 21.40 -61.91
C GLN A 333 -102.79 21.02 -62.96
N PHE A 334 -103.30 22.00 -63.69
CA PHE A 334 -104.13 21.77 -64.88
C PHE A 334 -103.26 21.92 -66.13
N SER A 335 -103.24 20.87 -66.96
CA SER A 335 -102.64 20.92 -68.29
C SER A 335 -103.68 21.49 -69.26
N VAL A 336 -103.47 22.71 -69.75
CA VAL A 336 -104.24 23.25 -70.88
C VAL A 336 -103.60 22.79 -72.19
N THR A 337 -104.40 22.23 -73.10
CA THR A 337 -104.00 22.02 -74.50
C THR A 337 -104.32 23.28 -75.31
N GLU A 338 -103.45 23.61 -76.26
CA GLU A 338 -103.35 24.90 -76.99
C GLU A 338 -104.61 25.31 -77.81
N ASN A 339 -105.71 24.55 -77.75
CA ASN A 339 -106.94 24.79 -78.52
C ASN A 339 -108.07 25.51 -77.74
N GLN A 340 -107.80 26.07 -76.55
CA GLN A 340 -108.77 26.86 -75.79
C GLN A 340 -108.13 28.07 -75.08
N ALA A 341 -107.39 28.89 -75.84
CA ALA A 341 -107.07 30.29 -75.49
C ALA A 341 -107.78 31.23 -76.48
#